data_AF-A0A8J6CMG7-F1
#
_entry.id   AF-A0A8J6CMG7-F1
#
_cell.length_a   1.000
_cell.length_b   1.000
_cell.length_c   1.000
_cell.angle_alpha   90.00
_cell.angle_beta   90.00
_cell.angle_gamma   90.00
#
_symmetry.space_group_name_H-M   'P 1'
#
loop_
_entity.id
_entity.type
_entity.pdbx_description
1 polymer ?
#
loop_
_entity_poly.entity_id
_entity_poly.type
_entity_poly.pdbx_seq_one_letter_code
_entity_poly.pdbx_strand_id
1 'polypeptide(L)'
;MSSDDPNQPGLVITMTESIRSFLLSASNDHCLSEELQELTLTLSSAANASPRLISLFSGSNFVFTCPKPREKSEELKERLRKLKELAERKEYQELVKDITPKKDLNEPFSTYKDQISFGLQVALTMFTGYLVGYFAFRALFNHNPIMNSAGGILGLVFGMLLETFLFIIIRASEPNLKSPSSTSRLKKNQ
;
A
#
# COMPACT_ATOMS: atom_id res chain seq x y z
N MET A 1 -33.91 37.18 2.64
CA MET A 1 -33.05 37.15 1.44
C MET A 1 -32.15 35.93 1.54
N SER A 2 -32.42 34.89 0.76
CA SER A 2 -31.55 33.71 0.67
C SER A 2 -30.73 33.83 -0.61
N SER A 3 -29.42 33.90 -0.45
CA SER A 3 -28.43 33.94 -1.52
C SER A 3 -28.27 32.55 -2.12
N ASP A 4 -28.83 32.34 -3.31
CA ASP A 4 -28.59 31.16 -4.15
C ASP A 4 -27.23 31.34 -4.86
N ASP A 5 -26.25 30.57 -4.40
CA ASP A 5 -24.91 30.47 -4.96
C ASP A 5 -24.94 29.52 -6.18
N PRO A 6 -24.53 29.94 -7.40
CA PRO A 6 -24.75 29.19 -8.65
C PRO A 6 -23.82 27.97 -8.85
N ASN A 7 -23.02 27.61 -7.84
CA ASN A 7 -21.96 26.60 -7.94
C ASN A 7 -22.15 25.39 -7.02
N GLN A 8 -23.39 25.00 -6.70
CA GLN A 8 -23.62 23.67 -6.15
C GLN A 8 -23.72 22.65 -7.29
N PRO A 9 -22.82 21.64 -7.36
CA PRO A 9 -22.99 20.50 -8.26
C PRO A 9 -24.16 19.65 -7.74
N GLY A 10 -25.37 20.12 -7.98
CA GLY A 10 -26.59 19.36 -7.75
C GLY A 10 -26.66 18.18 -8.70
N LEU A 11 -27.41 17.15 -8.32
CA LEU A 11 -27.68 16.00 -9.17
C LEU A 11 -28.43 16.46 -10.43
N VAL A 12 -27.72 16.62 -11.54
CA VAL A 12 -28.30 16.91 -12.86
C VAL A 12 -28.84 15.61 -13.42
N ILE A 13 -30.13 15.36 -13.23
CA ILE A 13 -30.83 14.25 -13.86
C ILE A 13 -31.17 14.68 -15.29
N THR A 14 -30.36 14.23 -16.25
CA THR A 14 -30.68 14.38 -17.68
C THR A 14 -31.78 13.40 -18.07
N MET A 15 -32.70 13.84 -18.91
CA MET A 15 -33.79 13.00 -19.39
C MET A 15 -33.28 11.97 -20.38
N THR A 16 -32.89 10.79 -19.86
CA THR A 16 -32.47 9.65 -20.67
C THR A 16 -33.67 8.94 -21.27
N GLU A 17 -33.44 8.17 -22.34
CA GLU A 17 -34.49 7.44 -23.06
C GLU A 17 -35.31 6.54 -22.12
N SER A 18 -34.66 5.93 -21.12
CA SER A 18 -35.31 5.10 -20.10
C SER A 18 -36.31 5.87 -19.24
N ILE A 19 -35.99 7.11 -18.87
CA ILE A 19 -36.89 7.97 -18.10
C ILE A 19 -38.07 8.41 -18.97
N ARG A 20 -37.80 8.72 -20.25
CA ARG A 20 -38.84 9.08 -21.22
C ARG A 20 -39.83 7.93 -21.44
N SER A 21 -39.33 6.71 -21.67
CA SER A 21 -40.18 5.52 -21.83
C SER A 21 -40.98 5.20 -20.57
N PHE A 22 -40.39 5.42 -19.38
CA PHE A 22 -41.10 5.24 -18.12
C PHE A 22 -42.24 6.24 -17.95
N LEU A 23 -42.00 7.54 -18.24
CA LEU A 23 -43.02 8.57 -18.13
C LEU A 23 -44.15 8.39 -19.14
N LEU A 24 -43.84 7.98 -20.38
CA LEU A 24 -44.86 7.63 -21.38
C LEU A 24 -45.66 6.38 -20.98
N SER A 25 -45.03 5.42 -20.32
CA SER A 25 -45.75 4.27 -19.77
C SER A 25 -46.66 4.69 -18.60
N ALA A 26 -46.19 5.59 -17.74
CA ALA A 26 -46.95 6.09 -16.60
C ALA A 26 -48.12 6.97 -17.03
N SER A 27 -47.98 7.78 -18.09
CA SER A 27 -49.09 8.60 -18.60
C SER A 27 -50.27 7.77 -19.12
N ASN A 28 -50.03 6.53 -19.54
CA ASN A 28 -51.06 5.61 -20.03
C ASN A 28 -51.67 4.75 -18.89
N ASP A 29 -51.23 4.92 -17.65
CA ASP A 29 -51.74 4.15 -16.52
C ASP A 29 -52.98 4.83 -15.91
N HIS A 30 -54.15 4.22 -16.15
CA HIS A 30 -55.44 4.68 -15.64
C HIS A 30 -55.57 4.64 -14.11
N CYS A 31 -54.63 4.02 -13.39
CA CYS A 31 -54.63 3.98 -11.92
C CYS A 31 -54.01 5.23 -11.27
N LEU A 32 -53.36 6.10 -12.07
CA LEU A 32 -52.74 7.33 -11.59
C LEU A 32 -53.72 8.50 -11.63
N SER A 33 -53.58 9.44 -10.68
CA SER A 33 -54.36 10.68 -10.64
C SER A 33 -54.24 11.45 -11.96
N GLU A 34 -55.34 12.05 -12.42
CA GLU A 34 -55.39 12.83 -13.66
C GLU A 34 -54.32 13.94 -13.69
N GLU A 35 -54.07 14.59 -12.55
CA GLU A 35 -53.01 15.61 -12.41
C GLU A 35 -51.61 15.03 -12.70
N LEU A 36 -51.36 13.80 -12.28
CA LEU A 36 -50.07 13.13 -12.50
C LEU A 36 -49.91 12.66 -13.95
N GLN A 37 -51.01 12.25 -14.61
CA GLN A 37 -51.00 11.92 -16.03
C GLN A 37 -50.71 13.16 -16.89
N GLU A 38 -51.34 14.30 -16.57
CA GLU A 38 -51.11 15.55 -17.29
C GLU A 38 -49.67 16.06 -17.11
N LEU A 39 -49.13 15.97 -15.88
CA LEU A 39 -47.75 16.34 -15.58
C LEU A 39 -46.72 15.42 -16.27
N THR A 40 -46.96 14.11 -16.31
CA THR A 40 -46.07 13.14 -16.99
C THR A 40 -46.07 13.33 -18.51
N LEU A 41 -47.23 13.63 -19.12
CA LEU A 41 -47.33 14.00 -20.54
C LEU A 41 -46.55 15.29 -20.84
N THR A 42 -46.75 16.32 -20.02
CA THR A 42 -46.04 17.61 -20.17
C THR A 42 -44.53 17.43 -20.07
N LEU A 43 -44.07 16.60 -19.12
CA LEU A 43 -42.67 16.27 -18.90
C LEU A 43 -42.04 15.45 -20.02
N SER A 44 -42.82 14.57 -20.67
CA SER A 44 -42.36 13.78 -21.83
C SER A 44 -42.21 14.59 -23.12
N SER A 45 -43.01 15.66 -23.24
CA SER A 45 -43.05 16.57 -24.39
C SER A 45 -41.99 17.68 -24.28
N ALA A 46 -41.76 18.17 -23.05
CA ALA A 46 -40.77 19.20 -22.75
C ALA A 46 -39.33 18.62 -22.69
N ALA A 47 -38.83 18.11 -23.82
CA ALA A 47 -37.47 17.58 -23.94
C ALA A 47 -36.36 18.63 -23.69
N ASN A 48 -36.69 19.92 -23.73
CA ASN A 48 -35.71 21.03 -23.74
C ASN A 48 -35.81 21.99 -22.54
N ALA A 49 -36.82 21.85 -21.70
CA ALA A 49 -36.97 22.64 -20.49
C ALA A 49 -36.85 21.69 -19.31
N SER A 50 -35.64 21.50 -18.76
CA SER A 50 -35.45 20.74 -17.53
C SER A 50 -36.36 21.34 -16.45
N PRO A 51 -37.50 20.72 -16.11
CA PRO A 51 -38.22 21.18 -14.96
C PRO A 51 -37.35 20.84 -13.75
N ARG A 52 -37.42 21.66 -12.72
CA ARG A 52 -36.68 21.44 -11.48
C ARG A 52 -37.30 20.22 -10.80
N LEU A 53 -36.92 19.01 -11.23
CA LEU A 53 -37.40 17.72 -10.71
C LEU A 53 -37.28 17.65 -9.19
N ILE A 54 -36.32 18.40 -8.63
CA ILE A 54 -36.15 18.63 -7.19
C ILE A 54 -37.43 19.16 -6.52
N SER A 55 -38.19 20.07 -7.14
CA SER A 55 -39.45 20.56 -6.57
C SER A 55 -40.59 19.55 -6.70
N LEU A 56 -40.59 18.73 -7.75
CA LEU A 56 -41.57 17.63 -7.93
C LEU A 56 -41.34 16.49 -6.93
N PHE A 57 -40.07 16.18 -6.65
CA PHE A 57 -39.68 15.17 -5.67
C PHE A 57 -39.54 15.74 -4.25
N SER A 58 -39.82 17.03 -4.04
CA SER A 58 -39.78 17.68 -2.73
C SER A 58 -40.88 17.11 -1.83
N GLY A 59 -40.49 16.26 -0.87
CA GLY A 59 -41.41 15.53 0.00
C GLY A 59 -41.60 14.06 -0.39
N SER A 60 -41.03 13.61 -1.50
CA SER A 60 -40.96 12.19 -1.84
C SER A 60 -39.79 11.51 -1.13
N ASN A 61 -40.00 10.30 -0.62
CA ASN A 61 -38.94 9.50 0.00
C ASN A 61 -38.43 8.46 -1.01
N PHE A 62 -37.15 8.51 -1.36
CA PHE A 62 -36.55 7.49 -2.24
C PHE A 62 -36.43 6.17 -1.47
N VAL A 63 -37.36 5.25 -1.72
CA VAL A 63 -37.26 3.88 -1.23
C VAL A 63 -36.36 3.11 -2.19
N PHE A 64 -35.05 3.24 -2.01
CA PHE A 64 -34.11 2.30 -2.61
C PHE A 64 -34.30 0.96 -1.90
N THR A 65 -34.94 0.00 -2.56
CA THR A 65 -34.90 -1.39 -2.12
C THR A 65 -33.47 -1.87 -2.33
N CYS A 66 -32.66 -1.80 -1.26
CA CYS A 66 -31.31 -2.32 -1.30
C CYS A 66 -31.37 -3.76 -1.81
N PRO A 67 -30.80 -4.06 -3.00
CA PRO A 67 -30.79 -5.42 -3.52
C PRO A 67 -30.17 -6.33 -2.46
N LYS A 68 -30.73 -7.54 -2.30
CA LYS A 68 -30.36 -8.47 -1.22
C LYS A 68 -28.84 -8.48 -1.05
N PRO A 69 -28.30 -8.14 0.15
CA PRO A 69 -26.87 -8.09 0.37
C PRO A 69 -26.22 -9.39 -0.10
N ARG A 70 -25.28 -9.29 -1.03
CA ARG A 70 -24.60 -10.46 -1.61
C ARG A 70 -23.98 -11.28 -0.48
N GLU A 71 -24.31 -12.57 -0.43
CA GLU A 71 -23.70 -13.50 0.52
C GLU A 71 -22.20 -13.57 0.24
N LYS A 72 -21.40 -13.14 1.21
CA LYS A 72 -19.93 -13.19 1.11
C LYS A 72 -19.50 -14.65 1.21
N SER A 73 -18.60 -15.09 0.31
CA SER A 73 -18.01 -16.43 0.38
C SER A 73 -17.29 -16.65 1.72
N GLU A 74 -17.25 -17.90 2.19
CA GLU A 74 -16.60 -18.27 3.44
C GLU A 74 -15.12 -17.86 3.46
N GLU A 75 -14.42 -18.04 2.34
CA GLU A 75 -13.02 -17.59 2.19
C GLU A 75 -12.85 -16.08 2.41
N LEU A 76 -13.81 -15.26 1.96
CA LEU A 76 -13.73 -13.81 2.11
C LEU A 76 -14.03 -13.38 3.54
N LYS A 77 -14.92 -14.09 4.25
CA LYS A 77 -15.16 -13.89 5.69
C LYS A 77 -13.92 -14.23 6.51
N GLU A 78 -13.26 -15.34 6.19
CA GLU A 78 -12.02 -15.74 6.86
C GLU A 78 -10.91 -14.72 6.63
N ARG A 79 -10.74 -14.22 5.40
CA ARG A 79 -9.78 -13.15 5.10
C ARG A 79 -10.08 -11.87 5.87
N LEU A 80 -11.35 -11.46 5.94
CA LEU A 80 -11.76 -10.29 6.73
C LEU A 80 -11.51 -10.51 8.23
N ARG A 81 -11.77 -11.70 8.75
CA ARG A 81 -11.46 -12.06 10.14
C ARG A 81 -9.97 -11.97 10.41
N LYS A 82 -9.14 -12.48 9.50
CA LYS A 82 -7.67 -12.41 9.61
C LYS A 82 -7.17 -10.96 9.58
N LEU A 83 -7.72 -10.13 8.69
CA LEU A 83 -7.37 -8.71 8.64
C LEU A 83 -7.76 -7.98 9.93
N LYS A 84 -8.94 -8.29 10.48
CA LYS A 84 -9.40 -7.74 11.75
C LYS A 84 -8.50 -8.15 12.91
N GLU A 85 -8.14 -9.43 13.00
CA GLU A 85 -7.23 -9.94 14.03
C GLU A 85 -5.84 -9.27 13.95
N LEU A 86 -5.33 -9.02 12.73
CA LEU A 86 -4.08 -8.28 12.55
C LEU A 86 -4.19 -6.84 13.02
N ALA A 87 -5.32 -6.17 12.79
CA ALA A 87 -5.56 -4.82 13.26
C ALA A 87 -5.64 -4.76 14.80
N GLU A 88 -6.36 -5.69 15.43
CA GLU A 88 -6.46 -5.81 16.90
C GLU A 88 -5.09 -6.06 17.54
N ARG A 89 -4.26 -6.93 16.92
CA ARG A 89 -2.89 -7.17 17.39
C ARG A 89 -2.02 -5.92 17.30
N LYS A 90 -2.16 -5.14 16.23
CA LYS A 90 -1.42 -3.88 16.06
C LYS A 90 -1.82 -2.87 17.14
N GLU A 91 -3.12 -2.73 17.39
CA GLU A 91 -3.63 -1.85 18.46
C GLU A 91 -3.12 -2.30 19.83
N TYR A 92 -3.15 -3.60 20.13
CA TYR A 92 -2.55 -4.14 21.35
C TYR A 92 -1.05 -3.83 21.44
N GLN A 93 -0.29 -3.98 20.35
CA GLN A 93 1.14 -3.64 20.33
C GLN A 93 1.39 -2.16 20.60
N GLU A 94 0.55 -1.27 20.09
CA GLU A 94 0.63 0.17 20.37
C GLU A 94 0.38 0.47 21.86
N LEU A 95 -0.59 -0.21 22.48
CA LEU A 95 -0.88 -0.07 23.92
C LEU A 95 0.27 -0.53 24.83
N VAL A 96 1.00 -1.59 24.44
CA VAL A 96 2.11 -2.15 25.26
C VAL A 96 3.47 -1.58 24.85
N LYS A 97 3.51 -0.66 23.87
CA LYS A 97 4.74 -0.06 23.33
C LYS A 97 5.57 0.67 24.39
N ASP A 98 4.93 1.32 25.34
CA ASP A 98 5.60 2.15 26.35
C ASP A 98 6.08 1.35 27.56
N ILE A 99 5.57 0.12 27.72
CA ILE A 99 5.90 -0.78 28.83
C ILE A 99 6.96 -1.80 28.39
N THR A 100 6.91 -2.24 27.13
CA THR A 100 7.90 -3.19 26.59
C THR A 100 9.17 -2.43 26.22
N PRO A 101 10.37 -2.91 26.62
CA PRO A 101 11.60 -2.33 26.11
C PRO A 101 11.56 -2.33 24.57
N LYS A 102 11.82 -1.16 23.96
CA LYS A 102 11.81 -0.98 22.50
C LYS A 102 12.71 -2.05 21.88
N LYS A 103 12.10 -3.09 21.31
CA LYS A 103 12.81 -3.97 20.39
C LYS A 103 13.06 -3.12 19.15
N ASP A 104 14.29 -2.64 19.00
CA ASP A 104 14.75 -2.12 17.73
C ASP A 104 14.34 -3.11 16.65
N LEU A 105 13.73 -2.59 15.59
CA LEU A 105 13.03 -3.29 14.51
C LEU A 105 13.97 -4.21 13.71
N ASN A 106 14.48 -5.25 14.36
CA ASN A 106 15.25 -6.33 13.77
C ASN A 106 14.30 -7.47 13.44
N GLU A 107 13.50 -7.27 12.40
CA GLU A 107 12.70 -8.31 11.74
C GLU A 107 12.37 -7.84 10.30
N PRO A 108 12.06 -8.77 9.39
CA PRO A 108 12.90 -9.34 8.33
C PRO A 108 13.31 -8.38 7.17
N PHE A 109 13.07 -7.08 7.29
CA PHE A 109 13.55 -6.07 6.33
C PHE A 109 15.03 -5.68 6.55
N SER A 110 15.67 -6.18 7.61
CA SER A 110 17.13 -6.13 7.76
C SER A 110 17.83 -6.92 6.66
N THR A 111 17.27 -8.02 6.13
CA THR A 111 17.95 -8.79 5.08
C THR A 111 18.22 -7.97 3.83
N TYR A 112 17.30 -7.10 3.41
CA TYR A 112 17.51 -6.26 2.22
C TYR A 112 18.42 -5.06 2.50
N LYS A 113 18.24 -4.40 3.65
CA LYS A 113 19.08 -3.25 4.03
C LYS A 113 20.50 -3.67 4.39
N ASP A 114 20.68 -4.79 5.09
CA ASP A 114 21.98 -5.36 5.42
C ASP A 114 22.62 -5.97 4.19
N GLN A 115 21.87 -6.56 3.25
CA GLN A 115 22.44 -7.06 1.99
C GLN A 115 22.88 -5.91 1.07
N ILE A 116 22.16 -4.79 1.05
CA ILE A 116 22.59 -3.57 0.35
C ILE A 116 23.77 -2.93 1.04
N SER A 117 23.72 -2.79 2.37
CA SER A 117 24.80 -2.19 3.16
C SER A 117 26.07 -3.01 3.05
N PHE A 118 25.95 -4.33 3.13
CA PHE A 118 27.07 -5.26 2.93
C PHE A 118 27.64 -5.16 1.52
N GLY A 119 26.80 -5.19 0.48
CA GLY A 119 27.27 -5.03 -0.89
C GLY A 119 27.93 -3.67 -1.17
N LEU A 120 27.38 -2.59 -0.59
CA LEU A 120 27.92 -1.24 -0.69
C LEU A 120 29.26 -1.11 0.03
N GLN A 121 29.38 -1.71 1.21
CA GLN A 121 30.64 -1.75 1.96
C GLN A 121 31.71 -2.52 1.19
N VAL A 122 31.39 -3.71 0.66
CA VAL A 122 32.31 -4.52 -0.16
C VAL A 122 32.76 -3.75 -1.41
N ALA A 123 31.85 -3.05 -2.08
CA ALA A 123 32.19 -2.23 -3.24
C ALA A 123 33.14 -1.07 -2.88
N LEU A 124 32.91 -0.43 -1.73
CA LEU A 124 33.73 0.68 -1.25
C LEU A 124 35.13 0.22 -0.83
N THR A 125 35.24 -0.94 -0.16
CA THR A 125 36.53 -1.50 0.24
C THR A 125 37.32 -2.02 -0.96
N MET A 126 36.66 -2.58 -1.98
CA MET A 126 37.29 -2.90 -3.27
C MET A 126 37.84 -1.65 -3.96
N PHE A 127 37.03 -0.59 -4.09
CA PHE A 127 37.46 0.66 -4.72
C PHE A 127 38.67 1.28 -4.00
N THR A 128 38.60 1.32 -2.67
CA THR A 128 39.67 1.84 -1.83
C THR A 128 40.93 0.99 -1.94
N GLY A 129 40.81 -0.34 -1.93
CA GLY A 129 41.92 -1.27 -2.10
C GLY A 129 42.61 -1.14 -3.46
N TYR A 130 41.85 -0.94 -4.53
CA TYR A 130 42.40 -0.68 -5.87
C TYR A 130 43.18 0.64 -5.91
N LEU A 131 42.61 1.73 -5.38
CA LEU A 131 43.29 3.03 -5.34
C LEU A 131 44.58 2.96 -4.54
N VAL A 132 44.54 2.38 -3.34
CA VAL A 132 45.71 2.24 -2.46
C VAL A 132 46.78 1.38 -3.13
N GLY A 133 46.41 0.25 -3.73
CA GLY A 133 47.35 -0.60 -4.47
C GLY A 133 47.95 0.10 -5.70
N TYR A 134 47.15 0.86 -6.43
CA TYR A 134 47.59 1.65 -7.57
C TYR A 134 48.57 2.74 -7.16
N PHE A 135 48.28 3.48 -6.08
CA PHE A 135 49.19 4.51 -5.56
C PHE A 135 50.46 3.93 -4.95
N ALA A 136 50.38 2.80 -4.24
CA ALA A 136 51.54 2.12 -3.67
C ALA A 136 52.52 1.68 -4.75
N PHE A 137 52.03 1.05 -5.83
CA PHE A 137 52.88 0.65 -6.95
C PHE A 137 53.35 1.83 -7.80
N ARG A 138 52.53 2.88 -7.92
CA ARG A 138 52.95 4.13 -8.55
C ARG A 138 54.10 4.80 -7.80
N ALA A 139 54.15 4.67 -6.47
CA ALA A 139 55.24 5.18 -5.65
C ALA A 139 56.49 4.27 -5.70
N LEU A 140 56.30 2.96 -5.84
CA LEU A 140 57.40 1.98 -5.80
C LEU A 140 58.07 1.74 -7.16
N PHE A 141 57.30 1.80 -8.24
CA PHE A 141 57.76 1.59 -9.62
C PHE A 141 57.41 2.82 -10.45
N ASN A 142 58.35 3.76 -10.57
CA ASN A 142 58.13 5.00 -11.32
C ASN A 142 57.59 4.76 -12.74
N HIS A 143 56.50 5.48 -13.04
CA HIS A 143 55.90 5.76 -14.36
C HIS A 143 55.73 4.60 -15.36
N ASN A 144 55.50 3.37 -14.92
CA ASN A 144 55.04 2.29 -15.81
C ASN A 144 53.54 2.06 -15.60
N PRO A 145 52.66 2.45 -16.57
CA PRO A 145 51.21 2.34 -16.40
C PRO A 145 50.73 0.89 -16.24
N ILE A 146 51.50 -0.06 -16.78
CA ILE A 146 51.27 -1.50 -16.64
C ILE A 146 51.49 -1.94 -15.18
N MET A 147 52.56 -1.47 -14.53
CA MET A 147 52.89 -1.83 -13.15
C MET A 147 51.94 -1.19 -12.14
N ASN A 148 51.48 0.04 -12.41
CA ASN A 148 50.49 0.70 -11.56
C ASN A 148 49.15 -0.03 -11.58
N SER A 149 48.71 -0.46 -12.78
CA SER A 149 47.51 -1.29 -12.93
C SER A 149 47.65 -2.64 -12.24
N ALA A 150 48.83 -3.27 -12.35
CA ALA A 150 49.13 -4.51 -11.63
C ALA A 150 49.07 -4.33 -10.10
N GLY A 151 49.54 -3.20 -9.58
CA GLY A 151 49.41 -2.85 -8.17
C GLY A 151 47.97 -2.65 -7.71
N GLY A 152 47.12 -2.05 -8.53
CA GLY A 152 45.69 -1.93 -8.26
C GLY A 152 45.00 -3.31 -8.20
N ILE A 153 45.36 -4.22 -9.11
CA ILE A 153 44.84 -5.60 -9.11
C ILE A 153 45.32 -6.36 -7.86
N LEU A 154 46.58 -6.22 -7.46
CA LEU A 154 47.10 -6.80 -6.22
C LEU A 154 46.41 -6.20 -4.98
N GLY A 155 46.14 -4.89 -5.02
CA GLY A 155 45.37 -4.17 -4.01
C GLY A 155 43.92 -4.65 -3.89
N LEU A 156 43.28 -5.05 -5.00
CA LEU A 156 41.97 -5.71 -4.98
C LEU A 156 42.01 -7.06 -4.28
N VAL A 157 43.01 -7.90 -4.59
CA VAL A 157 43.15 -9.21 -3.94
C VAL A 157 43.37 -9.05 -2.43
N PHE A 158 44.20 -8.09 -2.03
CA PHE A 158 44.43 -7.80 -0.62
C PHE A 158 43.20 -7.18 0.06
N GLY A 159 42.48 -6.28 -0.61
CA GLY A 159 41.21 -5.72 -0.15
C GLY A 159 40.15 -6.81 0.06
N MET A 160 40.08 -7.81 -0.83
CA MET A 160 39.19 -8.97 -0.68
C MET A 160 39.52 -9.82 0.55
N LEU A 161 40.81 -10.01 0.84
CA LEU A 161 41.22 -10.72 2.06
C LEU A 161 40.84 -9.92 3.31
N LEU A 162 41.13 -8.61 3.35
CA LEU A 162 40.77 -7.74 4.48
C LEU A 162 39.26 -7.69 4.71
N GLU A 163 38.45 -7.58 3.66
CA GLU A 163 36.98 -7.63 3.77
C GLU A 163 36.53 -8.95 4.39
N THR A 164 37.14 -10.08 3.98
CA THR A 164 36.85 -11.40 4.55
C THR A 164 37.21 -11.46 6.03
N PHE A 165 38.36 -10.92 6.43
CA PHE A 165 38.76 -10.86 7.85
C PHE A 165 37.86 -9.93 8.66
N LEU A 166 37.52 -8.74 8.14
CA LEU A 166 36.64 -7.79 8.80
C LEU A 166 35.23 -8.37 8.95
N PHE A 167 34.72 -9.03 7.91
CA PHE A 167 33.43 -9.72 7.96
C PHE A 167 33.42 -10.80 9.04
N ILE A 168 34.47 -11.62 9.11
CA ILE A 168 34.60 -12.66 10.13
C ILE A 168 34.69 -12.04 11.52
N ILE A 169 35.50 -11.00 11.73
CA ILE A 169 35.68 -10.36 13.05
C ILE A 169 34.40 -9.65 13.49
N ILE A 170 33.78 -8.85 12.63
CA ILE A 170 32.55 -8.11 12.94
C ILE A 170 31.41 -9.08 13.24
N ARG A 171 31.25 -10.13 12.43
CA ARG A 171 30.22 -11.16 12.62
C ARG A 171 30.50 -12.10 13.80
N ALA A 172 31.76 -12.36 14.13
CA ALA A 172 32.15 -13.12 15.32
C ALA A 172 32.03 -12.29 16.61
N SER A 173 32.18 -10.97 16.51
CA SER A 173 32.07 -10.03 17.63
C SER A 173 30.63 -9.56 17.91
N GLU A 174 29.62 -10.14 17.25
CA GLU A 174 28.26 -10.19 17.78
C GLU A 174 28.17 -11.42 18.70
N PRO A 175 28.52 -11.32 20.00
CA PRO A 175 28.20 -12.38 20.93
C PRO A 175 26.69 -12.55 20.89
N ASN A 176 26.28 -13.76 20.53
CA ASN A 176 24.93 -14.26 20.72
C ASN A 176 24.52 -14.07 22.19
N LEU A 177 23.96 -12.91 22.54
CA LEU A 177 23.10 -12.75 23.71
C LEU A 177 21.70 -13.26 23.34
N LYS A 178 21.64 -14.55 23.04
CA LYS A 178 20.39 -15.31 23.09
C LYS A 178 20.77 -16.74 23.43
N SER A 179 20.82 -17.01 24.74
CA SER A 179 20.71 -18.38 25.24
C SER A 179 19.56 -19.08 24.51
N PRO A 180 19.76 -20.28 23.95
CA PRO A 180 18.64 -21.11 23.56
C PRO A 180 17.95 -21.55 24.85
N SER A 181 16.89 -20.85 25.25
CA SER A 181 15.95 -21.41 26.23
C SER A 181 15.27 -22.59 25.56
N SER A 182 15.84 -23.77 25.79
CA SER A 182 15.32 -25.07 25.44
C SER A 182 13.91 -25.26 26.00
N THR A 183 12.89 -24.85 25.27
CA THR A 183 11.53 -25.38 25.48
C THR A 183 11.47 -26.74 24.82
N SER A 184 11.98 -27.76 25.52
CA SER A 184 11.70 -29.15 25.19
C SER A 184 10.20 -29.39 25.39
N ARG A 185 9.47 -29.42 24.28
CA ARG A 185 8.13 -30.00 24.19
C ARG A 185 8.21 -31.48 24.59
N LEU A 186 7.86 -31.82 25.81
CA LEU A 186 7.52 -33.21 26.15
C LEU A 186 6.03 -33.42 25.88
N LYS A 187 5.77 -33.98 24.71
CA LYS A 187 4.51 -34.51 24.21
C LYS A 187 4.25 -35.86 24.88
N LYS A 188 3.11 -36.08 25.55
CA LYS A 188 2.32 -37.33 25.37
C LYS A 188 0.94 -37.25 26.02
N ASN A 189 -0.08 -37.38 25.18
CA ASN A 189 -1.40 -37.86 25.56
C ASN A 189 -1.30 -39.34 25.93
N GLN A 190 -1.84 -39.73 27.08
CA GLN A 190 -2.67 -40.92 27.25
C GLN A 190 -3.53 -40.75 28.51
#